data_AF-A0A1I6A497-F1
#
_entry.id   AF-A0A1I6A497-F1
#
_cell.length_a   1.000
_cell.length_b   1.000
_cell.length_c   1.000
_cell.angle_alpha   90.00
_cell.angle_beta   90.00
_cell.angle_gamma   90.00
#
_symmetry.space_group_name_H-M   'P 1'
#
loop_
_entity.id
_entity.type
_entity.pdbx_description
1 polymer ?
#
loop_
_entity_poly.entity_id
_entity_poly.type
_entity_poly.pdbx_seq_one_letter_code
_entity_poly.pdbx_strand_id
1 'polypeptide(L)'
;MHARRRSVKELEQAWTSAYQAYAGLYNVEQRESTDEAREQLGLATEAVAHRWHELLEAQAWPWWVRAAVVLAVREFSRQAAELAASAAEPAVQATAERVRLTNPHRLPSSRPASGRGRRNGPGRGDA
;
A
#
# COMPACT_ATOMS: atom_id res chain seq x y z
N MET A 1 -2.60 -26.13 25.24
CA MET A 1 -2.19 -24.80 25.74
C MET A 1 -3.40 -23.88 25.72
N HIS A 2 -3.98 -23.55 26.87
CA HIS A 2 -5.05 -22.55 26.92
C HIS A 2 -4.44 -21.16 26.79
N ALA A 3 -4.78 -20.44 25.73
CA ALA A 3 -4.39 -19.04 25.59
C ALA A 3 -4.99 -18.25 26.76
N ARG A 4 -4.13 -17.66 27.59
CA ARG A 4 -4.56 -16.82 28.71
C ARG A 4 -5.32 -15.62 28.14
N ARG A 5 -6.59 -15.47 28.54
CA ARG A 5 -7.39 -14.30 28.18
C ARG A 5 -6.79 -13.09 28.89
N ARG A 6 -6.43 -12.05 28.14
CA ARG A 6 -5.93 -10.79 28.70
C ARG A 6 -7.02 -10.11 29.53
N SER A 7 -6.63 -9.54 30.65
CA SER A 7 -7.50 -8.70 31.48
C SER A 7 -7.81 -7.38 30.76
N VAL A 8 -8.92 -6.73 31.13
CA VAL A 8 -9.29 -5.41 30.60
C VAL A 8 -8.15 -4.40 30.75
N LYS A 9 -7.50 -4.35 31.92
CA LYS A 9 -6.38 -3.44 32.17
C LYS A 9 -5.19 -3.67 31.23
N GLU A 10 -4.88 -4.94 30.93
CA GLU A 10 -3.83 -5.28 29.95
C GLU A 10 -4.24 -4.85 28.53
N LEU A 11 -5.52 -4.92 28.19
CA LEU A 11 -6.04 -4.46 26.90
C LEU A 11 -6.03 -2.92 26.79
N GLU A 12 -6.38 -2.20 27.86
CA GLU A 12 -6.31 -0.73 27.92
C GLU A 12 -4.87 -0.24 27.75
N GLN A 13 -3.92 -0.90 28.42
CA GLN A 13 -2.50 -0.59 28.29
C GLN A 13 -1.99 -0.91 26.88
N ALA A 14 -2.39 -2.05 26.30
CA ALA A 14 -2.02 -2.42 24.94
C ALA A 14 -2.59 -1.42 23.91
N TRP A 15 -3.84 -0.97 24.09
CA TRP A 15 -4.44 0.05 23.25
C TRP A 15 -3.71 1.39 23.37
N THR A 16 -3.43 1.84 24.59
CA THR A 16 -2.70 3.09 24.85
C THR A 16 -1.32 3.07 24.19
N SER A 17 -0.58 1.95 24.34
CA SER A 17 0.73 1.77 23.71
C SER A 17 0.63 1.77 22.18
N ALA A 18 -0.38 1.11 21.60
CA ALA A 18 -0.59 1.10 20.16
C ALA A 18 -0.91 2.51 19.63
N TYR A 19 -1.74 3.27 20.35
CA TYR A 19 -2.08 4.63 19.98
C TYR A 19 -0.88 5.59 20.06
N GLN A 20 -0.04 5.45 21.09
CA GLN A 20 1.20 6.23 21.20
C GLN A 20 2.18 5.91 20.06
N ALA A 21 2.31 4.64 19.66
CA ALA A 21 3.13 4.24 18.52
C ALA A 21 2.59 4.84 17.21
N TYR A 22 1.28 4.73 16.98
CA TYR A 22 0.61 5.38 15.86
C TYR A 22 0.86 6.90 15.83
N ALA A 23 0.66 7.59 16.96
CA ALA A 23 0.85 9.04 17.04
C ALA A 23 2.31 9.45 16.80
N GLY A 24 3.27 8.65 17.27
CA GLY A 24 4.69 8.84 16.97
C GLY A 24 4.97 8.72 15.48
N LEU A 25 4.51 7.63 14.85
CA LEU A 25 4.72 7.37 13.43
C LEU A 25 3.98 8.35 12.53
N TYR A 26 2.81 8.83 12.94
CA TYR A 26 2.07 9.87 12.23
C TYR A 26 2.92 11.14 12.13
N ASN A 27 3.57 11.55 13.22
CA ASN A 27 4.48 12.71 13.20
C ASN A 27 5.73 12.47 12.35
N VAL A 28 6.23 11.23 12.26
CA VAL A 28 7.36 10.87 11.39
C VAL A 28 6.96 10.94 9.93
N GLU A 29 5.82 10.34 9.56
CA GLU A 29 5.29 10.42 8.20
C GLU A 29 5.11 11.88 7.76
N GLN A 30 4.54 12.74 8.61
CA GLN A 30 4.32 14.15 8.28
C GLN A 30 5.63 14.93 8.05
N ARG A 31 6.76 14.46 8.59
CA ARG A 31 8.07 15.12 8.46
C ARG A 31 8.89 14.57 7.31
N GLU A 32 8.88 13.25 7.13
CA GLU A 32 9.80 12.53 6.25
C GLU A 32 9.10 12.02 4.98
N SER A 33 7.80 11.69 5.07
CA SER A 33 6.95 11.10 4.03
C SER A 33 7.66 10.06 3.15
N THR A 34 8.33 9.11 3.80
CA THR A 34 8.97 7.96 3.15
C THR A 34 8.02 6.78 3.06
N ASP A 35 8.28 5.87 2.11
CA ASP A 35 7.48 4.64 1.96
C ASP A 35 7.57 3.75 3.21
N GLU A 36 8.74 3.66 3.84
CA GLU A 36 8.93 2.93 5.09
C GLU A 36 8.11 3.54 6.25
N ALA A 37 8.09 4.88 6.37
CA ALA A 37 7.27 5.54 7.39
C ALA A 37 5.76 5.31 7.14
N ARG A 38 5.31 5.32 5.89
CA ARG A 38 3.91 5.02 5.54
C ARG A 38 3.54 3.56 5.81
N GLU A 39 4.42 2.60 5.51
CA GLU A 39 4.21 1.19 5.82
C GLU A 39 4.12 0.96 7.34
N GLN A 40 5.07 1.50 8.10
CA GLN A 40 5.05 1.41 9.56
C GLN A 40 3.80 2.08 10.16
N LEU A 41 3.40 3.23 9.62
CA LEU A 41 2.16 3.92 10.03
C LEU A 41 0.92 3.06 9.70
N GLY A 42 0.87 2.40 8.54
CA GLY A 42 -0.22 1.50 8.17
C GLY A 42 -0.38 0.35 9.16
N LEU A 43 0.73 -0.31 9.52
CA LEU A 43 0.75 -1.38 10.52
C LEU A 43 0.31 -0.90 11.91
N ALA A 44 0.77 0.29 12.33
CA ALA A 44 0.37 0.87 13.61
C ALA A 44 -1.12 1.26 13.62
N THR A 45 -1.64 1.75 12.50
CA THR A 45 -3.06 2.11 12.31
C THR A 45 -3.94 0.86 12.42
N GLU A 46 -3.55 -0.25 11.78
CA GLU A 46 -4.25 -1.54 11.91
C GLU A 46 -4.21 -2.06 13.35
N ALA A 47 -3.07 -1.93 14.03
CA ALA A 47 -2.94 -2.34 15.42
C ALA A 47 -3.90 -1.58 16.35
N VAL A 48 -4.07 -0.26 16.17
CA VAL A 48 -5.05 0.54 16.93
C VAL A 48 -6.47 0.04 16.71
N ALA A 49 -6.87 -0.21 15.45
CA ALA A 49 -8.18 -0.77 15.12
C ALA A 49 -8.43 -2.12 15.82
N HIS A 50 -7.46 -3.02 15.78
CA HIS A 50 -7.53 -4.33 16.43
C HIS A 50 -7.68 -4.20 17.94
N ARG A 51 -6.88 -3.35 18.60
CA ARG A 51 -6.95 -3.15 20.06
C ARG A 51 -8.27 -2.55 20.51
N TRP A 52 -8.86 -1.65 19.72
CA TRP A 52 -10.21 -1.16 19.98
C TRP A 52 -11.27 -2.28 19.92
N HIS A 53 -11.18 -3.19 18.94
CA HIS A 53 -12.08 -4.35 18.88
C HIS A 53 -11.95 -5.24 20.12
N GLU A 54 -10.73 -5.57 20.54
CA GLU A 54 -10.50 -6.38 21.73
C GLU A 54 -11.10 -5.75 23.00
N LEU A 55 -10.96 -4.42 23.16
CA LEU A 55 -11.55 -3.68 24.27
C LEU A 55 -13.09 -3.65 24.22
N LEU A 56 -13.67 -3.54 23.02
CA LEU A 56 -15.12 -3.60 22.85
C LEU A 56 -15.71 -4.95 23.24
N GLU A 57 -15.00 -6.05 22.98
CA GLU A 57 -15.45 -7.39 23.32
C GLU A 57 -15.21 -7.75 24.79
N ALA A 58 -14.22 -7.14 25.43
CA ALA A 58 -13.79 -7.49 26.78
C ALA A 58 -14.68 -6.94 27.90
N GLN A 59 -15.49 -5.90 27.65
CA GLN A 59 -16.35 -5.29 28.66
C GLN A 59 -17.67 -4.76 28.10
N ALA A 60 -18.65 -4.53 28.97
CA ALA A 60 -19.89 -3.88 28.61
C ALA A 60 -19.69 -2.36 28.44
N TRP A 61 -20.23 -1.82 27.36
CA TRP A 61 -20.17 -0.40 27.05
C TRP A 61 -21.57 0.16 26.85
N PRO A 62 -21.82 1.43 27.23
CA PRO A 62 -23.01 2.14 26.74
C PRO A 62 -23.07 2.10 25.22
N TRP A 63 -24.27 1.97 24.65
CA TRP A 63 -24.45 1.79 23.21
C TRP A 63 -23.81 2.90 22.38
N TRP A 64 -23.81 4.14 22.88
CA TRP A 64 -23.23 5.30 22.19
C TRP A 64 -21.70 5.25 22.20
N VAL A 65 -21.07 4.74 23.27
CA VAL A 65 -19.62 4.51 23.28
C VAL A 65 -19.26 3.44 22.26
N ARG A 66 -20.01 2.33 22.26
CA ARG A 66 -19.80 1.25 21.30
C ARG A 66 -19.92 1.75 19.86
N ALA A 67 -20.93 2.56 19.56
CA ALA A 67 -21.09 3.17 18.24
C ALA A 67 -19.91 4.08 17.87
N ALA A 68 -19.46 4.95 18.78
CA ALA A 68 -18.30 5.81 18.55
C ALA A 68 -17.02 5.01 18.26
N VAL A 69 -16.76 3.95 19.04
CA VAL A 69 -15.59 3.09 18.81
C VAL A 69 -15.70 2.31 17.52
N VAL A 70 -16.89 1.81 17.14
CA VAL A 70 -17.08 1.13 15.85
C VAL A 70 -16.78 2.07 14.69
N LEU A 71 -17.20 3.34 14.77
CA LEU A 71 -16.85 4.36 13.77
C LEU A 71 -15.35 4.61 13.74
N ALA A 72 -14.70 4.75 14.91
CA ALA A 72 -13.25 4.92 14.99
C ALA A 72 -12.52 3.73 14.35
N VAL A 73 -12.88 2.48 14.67
CA VAL A 73 -12.24 1.30 14.07
C VAL A 73 -12.40 1.29 12.56
N ARG A 74 -13.60 1.56 12.04
CA ARG A 74 -13.81 1.64 10.58
C ARG A 74 -12.88 2.64 9.93
N GLU A 75 -12.69 3.79 10.56
CA GLU A 75 -11.79 4.83 10.06
C GLU A 75 -10.32 4.40 10.11
N PHE A 76 -9.85 3.84 11.23
CA PHE A 76 -8.49 3.30 11.32
C PHE A 76 -8.26 2.16 10.31
N SER A 77 -9.20 1.23 10.16
CA SER A 77 -9.09 0.15 9.17
C SER A 77 -9.05 0.68 7.73
N ARG A 78 -9.83 1.71 7.41
CA ARG A 78 -9.81 2.36 6.11
C ARG A 78 -8.46 3.03 5.84
N GLN A 79 -7.96 3.82 6.80
CA GLN A 79 -6.66 4.47 6.70
C GLN A 79 -5.51 3.47 6.56
N ALA A 80 -5.56 2.36 7.29
CA ALA A 80 -4.55 1.29 7.17
C ALA A 80 -4.57 0.68 5.76
N ALA A 81 -5.74 0.44 5.18
CA ALA A 81 -5.88 -0.09 3.82
C ALA A 81 -5.37 0.90 2.77
N GLU A 82 -5.62 2.20 2.94
CA GLU A 82 -5.11 3.27 2.06
C GLU A 82 -3.57 3.31 2.10
N LEU A 83 -2.99 3.30 3.30
CA LEU A 83 -1.53 3.30 3.47
C LEU A 83 -0.88 2.04 2.90
N ALA A 84 -1.50 0.87 3.07
CA ALA A 84 -1.02 -0.38 2.51
C ALA A 84 -1.08 -0.37 0.96
N ALA A 85 -2.15 0.18 0.37
CA ALA A 85 -2.25 0.32 -1.08
C ALA A 85 -1.18 1.28 -1.62
N SER A 86 -0.96 2.43 -0.96
CA SER A 86 0.07 3.38 -1.33
C SER A 86 1.50 2.83 -1.20
N ALA A 87 1.76 1.87 -0.30
CA ALA A 87 3.04 1.17 -0.22
C ALA A 87 3.20 0.06 -1.28
N ALA A 88 2.10 -0.55 -1.72
CA ALA A 88 2.13 -1.60 -2.74
C ALA A 88 2.39 -1.06 -4.16
N GLU A 89 1.88 0.12 -4.51
CA GLU A 89 2.12 0.76 -5.82
C GLU A 89 3.61 0.97 -6.16
N PRO A 90 4.45 1.56 -5.28
CA PRO A 90 5.87 1.72 -5.55
C PRO A 90 6.62 0.38 -5.55
N ALA A 91 6.21 -0.60 -4.75
CA ALA A 91 6.81 -1.93 -4.77
C ALA A 91 6.55 -2.65 -6.11
N VAL A 92 5.32 -2.57 -6.64
CA VAL A 92 5.00 -3.12 -7.97
C VAL A 92 5.78 -2.42 -9.08
N GLN A 93 5.95 -1.09 -9.00
CA GLN A 93 6.78 -0.34 -9.95
C GLN A 93 8.26 -0.72 -9.85
N ALA A 94 8.83 -0.82 -8.66
CA ALA A 94 10.21 -1.23 -8.44
C ALA A 94 10.48 -2.68 -8.89
N THR A 95 9.51 -3.58 -8.68
CA THR A 95 9.57 -4.95 -9.21
C THR A 95 9.46 -4.94 -10.73
N ALA A 96 8.55 -4.17 -11.32
CA ALA A 96 8.43 -4.04 -12.77
C ALA A 96 9.69 -3.46 -13.42
N GLU A 97 10.33 -2.48 -12.78
CA GLU A 97 11.60 -1.90 -13.22
C GLU A 97 12.77 -2.88 -13.07
N ARG A 98 12.86 -3.62 -11.95
CA ARG A 98 13.84 -4.70 -11.80
C ARG A 98 13.66 -5.79 -12.84
N VAL A 99 12.42 -6.18 -13.16
CA VAL A 99 12.13 -7.14 -14.23
C VAL A 99 12.54 -6.58 -15.60
N ARG A 100 12.30 -5.29 -15.87
CA ARG A 100 12.77 -4.63 -17.11
C ARG A 100 14.31 -4.59 -17.20
N LEU A 101 14.99 -4.32 -16.09
CA LEU A 101 16.47 -4.24 -16.03
C LEU A 101 17.13 -5.63 -16.07
N THR A 102 16.51 -6.65 -15.48
CA THR A 102 17.02 -8.04 -15.49
C THR A 102 16.62 -8.82 -16.74
N ASN A 103 15.66 -8.32 -17.53
CA ASN A 103 15.22 -8.94 -18.76
C ASN A 103 15.29 -7.95 -19.95
N PRO A 104 16.48 -7.70 -20.53
CA PRO A 104 16.66 -6.79 -21.67
C PRO A 104 16.05 -7.31 -23.00
N HIS A 105 15.26 -8.37 -22.98
CA HIS A 105 14.74 -9.01 -24.19
C HIS A 105 13.24 -8.86 -24.37
N ARG A 106 12.85 -7.71 -24.91
CA ARG A 106 12.24 -7.55 -26.24
C ARG A 106 11.61 -6.17 -26.32
N LEU A 107 12.42 -5.18 -26.66
CA LEU A 107 11.88 -4.08 -27.45
C LEU A 107 11.53 -4.67 -28.83
N PRO A 108 10.29 -4.52 -29.35
CA PRO A 108 10.09 -4.71 -30.77
C PRO A 108 11.03 -3.72 -31.45
N SER A 109 12.03 -4.27 -32.13
CA SER A 109 12.91 -3.53 -33.03
C SER A 109 12.02 -2.82 -34.04
N SER A 110 11.79 -1.52 -33.80
CA SER A 110 11.32 -0.58 -34.81
C SER A 110 12.38 -0.57 -35.91
N ARG A 111 12.26 -1.52 -36.84
CA ARG A 111 13.03 -1.50 -38.08
C ARG A 111 12.26 -0.58 -39.02
N PRO A 112 12.78 0.62 -39.37
CA PRO A 112 12.25 1.34 -40.51
C PRO A 112 12.69 0.55 -41.74
N ALA A 113 11.74 -0.10 -42.42
CA ALA A 113 12.00 -0.59 -43.77
C ALA A 113 12.14 0.63 -44.68
N SER A 114 13.37 1.12 -44.80
CA SER A 114 13.77 2.15 -45.76
C SER A 114 13.43 1.67 -47.17
N GLY A 115 12.68 2.47 -47.91
CA GLY A 115 12.47 2.25 -49.33
C GLY A 115 13.78 2.25 -50.11
N ARG A 116 13.86 1.39 -51.13
CA ARG A 116 14.49 1.67 -52.43
C ARG A 116 14.25 0.48 -53.37
N GLY A 117 13.27 0.64 -54.23
CA GLY A 117 13.01 -0.24 -55.37
C GLY A 117 12.51 0.56 -56.56
N ARG A 118 13.14 1.71 -56.85
CA ARG A 118 12.91 2.47 -58.07
C ARG A 118 14.24 2.52 -58.84
N ARG A 119 14.35 1.75 -59.91
CA ARG A 119 15.40 1.91 -60.92
C ARG A 119 14.71 1.94 -62.29
N ASN A 120 14.74 3.12 -62.90
CA ASN A 120 14.22 3.41 -64.22
C ASN A 120 15.16 2.86 -65.32
N GLY A 121 14.55 2.51 -66.45
CA GLY A 121 15.06 2.80 -67.81
C GLY A 121 15.25 1.57 -68.72
N PRO A 122 15.25 1.73 -70.06
CA PRO A 122 14.96 2.92 -70.89
C PRO A 122 13.80 2.70 -71.90
N GLY A 123 13.33 3.78 -72.52
CA GLY A 123 12.28 3.74 -73.54
C GLY A 123 12.74 3.33 -74.94
N ARG A 124 11.78 2.84 -75.72
CA ARG A 124 11.61 2.83 -77.19
C ARG A 124 10.17 2.32 -77.40
N GLY A 125 9.22 3.01 -78.00
CA GLY A 125 9.31 3.75 -79.26
C GLY A 125 9.25 2.74 -80.40
N ASP A 126 8.04 2.40 -80.86
CA ASP A 126 7.62 2.38 -82.27
C ASP A 126 6.27 1.69 -82.46
N ALA A 127 5.43 2.35 -83.28
CA ALA A 127 4.31 1.87 -84.11
C ALA A 127 3.22 0.98 -83.48
#